data_AF-A0A9P1HZ26-F1
#
_entry.id   AF-A0A9P1HZ26-F1
#
_cell.length_a   1.000
_cell.length_b   1.000
_cell.length_c   1.000
_cell.angle_alpha   90.00
_cell.angle_beta   90.00
_cell.angle_gamma   90.00
#
_symmetry.space_group_name_H-M   'P 1'
#
loop_
_entity.id
_entity.type
_entity.pdbx_description
1 polymer ?
#
loop_
_entity_poly.entity_id
_entity_poly.type
_entity_poly.pdbx_seq_one_letter_code
_entity_poly.pdbx_strand_id
1 'polypeptide(L)'
;MSEDSKLNSILERAGIHIDELNRLRLLNPEVSEVFVELQTDCKEFTGQLTGFKSHVDSLQKTMEELATLVEAEKLKAMNTRAELKSASRKNMADFQQTQIVIRERQVELERLRAEAAAIRQIEQTQKEYLQQIMEN
;
A
#
# COMPACT_ATOMS: atom_id res chain seq x y z
N MET A 1 48.80 -67.01 -11.81
CA MET A 1 47.68 -66.40 -11.06
C MET A 1 47.97 -66.62 -9.59
N SER A 2 48.38 -65.57 -8.86
CA SER A 2 48.91 -65.63 -7.49
C SER A 2 47.87 -66.15 -6.48
N GLU A 3 48.31 -66.85 -5.44
CA GLU A 3 47.46 -67.38 -4.36
C GLU A 3 46.62 -66.29 -3.68
N ASP A 4 47.13 -65.04 -3.64
CA ASP A 4 46.43 -63.86 -3.10
C ASP A 4 45.11 -63.55 -3.84
N SER A 5 45.08 -63.79 -5.16
CA SER A 5 43.88 -63.56 -5.96
C SER A 5 42.77 -64.57 -5.62
N LYS A 6 43.14 -65.81 -5.27
CA LYS A 6 42.17 -66.81 -4.81
C LYS A 6 41.69 -66.49 -3.40
N LEU A 7 42.58 -66.04 -2.52
CA LEU A 7 42.23 -65.66 -1.15
C LEU A 7 41.24 -64.48 -1.13
N ASN A 8 41.50 -63.44 -1.93
CA ASN A 8 40.58 -62.29 -2.07
C ASN A 8 39.20 -62.72 -2.58
N SER A 9 39.13 -63.62 -3.56
CA SER A 9 37.84 -64.12 -4.07
C SER A 9 37.03 -64.91 -3.02
N ILE A 10 37.70 -65.61 -2.10
CA ILE A 10 37.06 -66.37 -1.01
C ILE A 10 36.57 -65.40 0.08
N LEU A 11 37.37 -64.38 0.40
CA LEU A 11 37.03 -63.35 1.38
C LEU A 11 35.86 -62.48 0.89
N GLU A 12 35.86 -62.05 -0.37
CA GLU A 12 34.75 -61.33 -0.99
C GLU A 12 33.46 -62.15 -0.96
N ARG A 13 33.54 -63.46 -1.23
CA ARG A 13 32.38 -64.37 -1.14
C ARG A 13 31.88 -64.59 0.29
N ALA A 14 32.72 -64.33 1.29
CA ALA A 14 32.36 -64.31 2.71
C ALA A 14 31.93 -62.91 3.20
N GLY A 15 31.92 -61.89 2.32
CA GLY A 15 31.58 -60.51 2.67
C GLY A 15 32.69 -59.76 3.43
N ILE A 16 33.94 -60.23 3.31
CA ILE A 16 35.12 -59.65 3.98
C ILE A 16 36.02 -59.02 2.91
N HIS A 17 36.32 -57.74 3.07
CA HIS A 17 37.17 -56.95 2.20
C HIS A 17 38.49 -56.63 2.90
N ILE A 18 39.59 -56.59 2.16
CA ILE A 18 40.89 -56.15 2.68
C ILE A 18 41.11 -54.71 2.21
N ASP A 19 41.42 -53.80 3.13
CA ASP A 19 41.75 -52.41 2.80
C ASP A 19 43.21 -52.22 2.36
N GLU A 20 43.56 -51.02 1.90
CA GLU A 20 44.92 -50.66 1.45
C GLU A 20 46.02 -50.84 2.52
N LEU A 21 45.64 -51.04 3.78
CA LEU A 21 46.53 -51.28 4.92
C LEU A 21 46.51 -52.75 5.39
N ASN A 22 46.00 -53.67 4.56
CA ASN A 22 45.84 -55.10 4.84
C ASN A 22 44.95 -55.41 6.07
N ARG A 23 43.99 -54.53 6.40
CA ARG A 23 43.04 -54.78 7.50
C ARG A 23 41.77 -55.40 6.96
N LEU A 24 41.26 -56.40 7.68
CA LEU A 24 39.97 -57.02 7.38
C LEU A 24 38.83 -56.03 7.71
N ARG A 25 37.97 -55.78 6.73
CA ARG A 25 36.76 -54.96 6.83
C ARG A 25 35.54 -55.76 6.39
N LEU A 26 34.40 -55.51 7.03
CA LEU A 26 33.13 -56.14 6.68
C LEU A 26 32.35 -55.38 5.59
N LEU A 27 32.82 -54.17 5.24
CA LEU A 27 32.23 -53.31 4.23
C LEU A 27 33.34 -52.91 3.25
N ASN A 28 33.02 -52.88 1.95
CA ASN A 28 33.95 -52.39 0.95
C ASN A 28 34.37 -50.95 1.30
N PRO A 29 35.69 -50.67 1.45
CA PRO A 29 36.19 -49.35 1.81
C PRO A 29 35.71 -48.23 0.87
N GLU A 30 35.63 -48.49 -0.44
CA GLU A 30 35.12 -47.51 -1.43
C GLU A 30 33.64 -47.16 -1.15
N VAL A 31 32.82 -48.16 -0.84
CA VAL A 31 31.40 -47.96 -0.50
C VAL A 31 31.25 -47.21 0.83
N SER A 32 32.15 -47.46 1.78
CA SER A 32 32.17 -46.75 3.06
C SER A 32 32.52 -45.27 2.91
N GLU A 33 33.47 -44.93 2.03
CA GLU A 33 33.89 -43.56 1.79
C GLU A 33 32.79 -42.76 1.07
N VAL A 34 32.21 -43.33 0.01
CA VAL A 34 31.07 -42.73 -0.70
C VAL A 34 29.87 -42.53 0.24
N PHE A 35 29.63 -43.45 1.17
CA PHE A 35 28.55 -43.30 2.15
C PHE A 35 28.81 -42.13 3.13
N VAL A 36 30.06 -41.92 3.54
CA VAL A 36 30.44 -40.79 4.41
C VAL A 36 30.33 -39.45 3.67
N GLU A 37 30.75 -39.41 2.40
CA GLU A 37 30.60 -38.25 1.53
C GLU A 37 29.12 -37.90 1.33
N LEU A 38 28.29 -38.88 0.94
CA LEU A 38 26.85 -38.69 0.78
C LEU A 38 26.18 -38.22 2.08
N GLN A 39 26.60 -38.74 3.25
CA GLN A 39 26.09 -38.26 4.54
C GLN A 39 26.45 -36.79 4.78
N THR A 40 27.65 -36.37 4.39
CA THR A 40 28.12 -34.98 4.53
C THR A 40 27.33 -34.06 3.62
N ASP A 41 27.16 -34.43 2.35
CA ASP A 41 26.36 -33.67 1.38
C ASP A 41 24.91 -33.51 1.83
N CYS A 42 24.32 -34.58 2.37
CA CYS A 42 22.96 -34.54 2.90
C CYS A 42 22.83 -33.56 4.09
N LYS A 43 23.85 -33.49 4.96
CA LYS A 43 23.88 -32.51 6.07
C LYS A 43 24.03 -31.09 5.56
N GLU A 44 24.91 -30.84 4.60
CA GLU A 44 25.07 -29.52 3.99
C GLU A 44 23.79 -29.07 3.28
N PHE A 45 23.18 -29.95 2.50
CA PHE A 45 21.91 -29.68 1.82
C PHE A 45 20.80 -29.36 2.82
N THR A 46 20.71 -30.10 3.92
CA THR A 46 19.75 -29.81 5.00
C THR A 46 20.01 -28.43 5.62
N GLY A 47 21.27 -28.05 5.81
CA GLY A 47 21.67 -26.73 6.29
C GLY A 47 21.25 -25.61 5.34
N GLN A 48 21.52 -25.78 4.04
CA GLN A 48 21.12 -24.84 3.00
C GLN A 48 19.59 -24.69 2.93
N LEU A 49 18.86 -25.79 3.00
CA LEU A 49 17.39 -25.79 2.98
C LEU A 49 16.80 -25.07 4.20
N THR A 50 17.42 -25.25 5.37
CA THR A 50 17.04 -24.55 6.60
C THR A 50 17.29 -23.05 6.48
N GLY A 51 18.44 -22.64 5.94
CA GLY A 51 18.75 -21.23 5.66
C GLY A 51 17.76 -20.61 4.66
N PHE A 52 17.46 -21.31 3.57
CA PHE A 52 16.47 -20.89 2.60
C PHE A 52 15.10 -20.68 3.24
N LYS A 53 14.64 -21.64 4.05
CA LYS A 53 13.39 -21.52 4.80
C LYS A 53 13.37 -20.27 5.69
N SER A 54 14.46 -20.02 6.43
CA SER A 54 14.58 -18.82 7.27
C SER A 54 14.48 -17.52 6.48
N HIS A 55 15.05 -17.48 5.27
CA HIS A 55 14.94 -16.31 4.39
C HIS A 55 13.51 -16.12 3.87
N VAL A 56 12.84 -17.20 3.47
CA VAL A 56 11.43 -17.15 3.03
C VAL A 56 10.52 -16.69 4.16
N ASP A 57 10.69 -17.24 5.37
CA ASP A 57 9.89 -16.86 6.54
C ASP A 57 10.11 -15.36 6.88
N SER A 58 11.35 -14.87 6.76
CA SER A 58 11.65 -13.44 6.94
C SER A 58 11.01 -12.57 5.86
N LEU A 59 11.10 -12.99 4.59
CA LEU A 59 10.49 -12.28 3.46
C LEU A 59 8.97 -12.23 3.61
N GLN A 60 8.34 -13.34 3.98
CA GLN A 60 6.91 -13.41 4.24
C GLN A 60 6.50 -12.36 5.28
N LYS A 61 7.22 -12.29 6.41
CA LYS A 61 6.95 -11.29 7.45
C LYS A 61 7.06 -9.85 6.93
N THR A 62 8.10 -9.54 6.16
CA THR A 62 8.25 -8.20 5.58
C THR A 62 7.13 -7.86 4.60
N MET A 63 6.62 -8.84 3.84
CA MET A 63 5.50 -8.66 2.93
C MET A 63 4.18 -8.44 3.68
N GLU A 64 3.97 -9.15 4.79
CA GLU A 64 2.82 -8.92 5.68
C GLU A 64 2.86 -7.51 6.28
N GLU A 65 4.01 -7.06 6.78
CA GLU A 65 4.19 -5.69 7.28
C GLU A 65 3.92 -4.65 6.19
N LEU A 66 4.47 -4.85 4.99
CA LEU A 66 4.21 -3.97 3.84
C LEU A 66 2.72 -3.90 3.49
N ALA A 67 2.03 -5.03 3.47
CA ALA A 67 0.59 -5.08 3.18
C ALA A 67 -0.21 -4.26 4.21
N THR A 68 0.13 -4.35 5.50
CA THR A 68 -0.55 -3.54 6.53
C THR A 68 -0.33 -2.04 6.35
N LEU A 69 0.89 -1.62 5.99
CA LEU A 69 1.22 -0.22 5.74
C LEU A 69 0.49 0.32 4.52
N VAL A 70 0.42 -0.46 3.44
CA VAL A 70 -0.28 -0.08 2.21
C VAL A 70 -1.77 0.11 2.46
N GLU A 71 -2.42 -0.81 3.18
CA GLU A 71 -3.84 -0.67 3.49
C GLU A 71 -4.12 0.51 4.44
N ALA A 72 -3.24 0.76 5.42
CA ALA A 72 -3.36 1.92 6.29
C ALA A 72 -3.26 3.24 5.49
N GLU A 73 -2.31 3.34 4.57
CA GLU A 73 -2.12 4.55 3.76
C GLU A 73 -3.23 4.73 2.72
N LYS A 74 -3.72 3.64 2.13
CA LYS A 74 -4.89 3.65 1.24
C LYS A 74 -6.13 4.18 1.95
N LEU A 75 -6.39 3.72 3.19
CA LEU A 75 -7.51 4.23 3.99
C LEU A 75 -7.38 5.72 4.28
N LYS A 76 -6.18 6.20 4.66
CA LYS A 76 -5.94 7.64 4.86
C LYS A 76 -6.19 8.44 3.57
N ALA A 77 -5.64 7.98 2.44
CA ALA A 77 -5.83 8.66 1.15
C ALA A 77 -7.30 8.72 0.73
N MET A 78 -8.07 7.65 0.97
CA MET A 78 -9.52 7.64 0.72
C MET A 78 -10.26 8.66 1.61
N ASN A 79 -9.92 8.72 2.90
CA ASN A 79 -10.53 9.68 3.82
C ASN A 79 -10.24 11.12 3.43
N THR A 80 -8.97 11.48 3.20
CA THR A 80 -8.57 12.82 2.76
C THR A 80 -9.27 13.20 1.45
N ARG A 81 -9.39 12.25 0.51
CA ARG A 81 -10.12 12.50 -0.75
C ARG A 81 -11.62 12.74 -0.52
N ALA A 82 -12.23 11.99 0.39
CA ALA A 82 -13.64 12.17 0.73
C ALA A 82 -13.89 13.53 1.39
N GLU A 83 -13.02 13.94 2.31
CA GLU A 83 -13.04 15.25 2.96
C GLU A 83 -12.92 16.38 1.95
N LEU A 84 -11.91 16.34 1.07
CA LEU A 84 -11.73 17.34 0.00
C LEU A 84 -12.96 17.44 -0.91
N LYS A 85 -13.54 16.31 -1.30
CA LYS A 85 -14.77 16.29 -2.12
C LYS A 85 -15.96 16.88 -1.37
N SER A 86 -16.08 16.62 -0.06
CA SER A 86 -17.16 17.21 0.76
C SER A 86 -16.99 18.73 0.93
N ALA A 87 -15.77 19.20 1.19
CA ALA A 87 -15.45 20.61 1.33
C ALA A 87 -15.69 21.37 0.02
N SER A 88 -15.26 20.81 -1.12
CA SER A 88 -15.51 21.39 -2.44
C SER A 88 -17.01 21.54 -2.72
N ARG A 89 -17.83 20.51 -2.41
CA ARG A 89 -19.29 20.59 -2.56
C ARG A 89 -19.91 21.65 -1.66
N LYS A 90 -19.46 21.75 -0.41
CA LYS A 90 -19.91 22.78 0.52
C LYS A 90 -19.58 24.18 0.00
N ASN A 91 -18.35 24.41 -0.43
CA ASN A 91 -17.92 25.69 -0.99
C ASN A 91 -18.76 26.08 -2.23
N MET A 92 -19.07 25.13 -3.10
CA MET A 92 -19.95 25.38 -4.26
C MET A 92 -21.37 25.75 -3.83
N ALA A 93 -21.93 25.04 -2.85
CA ALA A 93 -23.26 25.35 -2.32
C ALA A 93 -23.29 26.73 -1.65
N ASP A 94 -22.28 27.05 -0.83
CA ASP A 94 -22.15 28.34 -0.15
C ASP A 94 -22.01 29.50 -1.16
N PHE A 95 -21.24 29.28 -2.24
CA PHE A 95 -21.12 30.25 -3.34
C PHE A 95 -22.47 30.50 -4.03
N GLN A 96 -23.19 29.44 -4.38
CA GLN A 96 -24.51 29.55 -5.00
C GLN A 96 -25.51 30.27 -4.09
N GLN A 97 -25.54 29.91 -2.80
CA GLN A 97 -26.40 30.55 -1.81
C GLN A 97 -26.08 32.04 -1.68
N THR A 98 -24.79 32.38 -1.63
CA THR A 98 -24.34 33.78 -1.56
C THR A 98 -24.77 34.56 -2.80
N GLN A 99 -24.65 33.95 -3.99
CA GLN A 99 -25.05 34.58 -5.24
C GLN A 99 -26.57 34.85 -5.31
N ILE A 100 -27.39 33.95 -4.79
CA ILE A 100 -28.85 34.15 -4.65
C ILE A 100 -29.12 35.37 -3.77
N VAL A 101 -28.52 35.43 -2.59
CA VAL A 101 -28.70 36.55 -1.65
C VAL A 101 -28.23 37.87 -2.26
N ILE A 102 -27.11 37.89 -2.96
CA ILE A 102 -26.64 39.09 -3.68
C ILE A 102 -27.70 39.58 -4.67
N ARG A 103 -28.27 38.67 -5.45
CA ARG A 103 -29.30 39.02 -6.45
C ARG A 103 -30.58 39.55 -5.79
N GLU A 104 -31.03 38.93 -4.71
CA GLU A 104 -32.19 39.42 -3.94
C GLU A 104 -31.96 40.84 -3.43
N ARG A 105 -30.77 41.12 -2.89
CA ARG A 105 -30.41 42.45 -2.40
C ARG A 105 -30.29 43.49 -3.52
N GLN A 106 -29.81 43.10 -4.69
CA GLN A 106 -29.76 43.98 -5.87
C GLN A 106 -31.16 44.40 -6.31
N VAL A 107 -32.09 43.45 -6.41
CA VAL A 107 -33.50 43.73 -6.77
C VAL A 107 -34.15 44.67 -5.77
N GLU A 108 -33.98 44.40 -4.47
CA GLU A 108 -34.55 45.28 -3.43
C GLU A 108 -33.96 46.68 -3.47
N LEU A 109 -32.65 46.80 -3.76
CA LEU A 109 -31.99 48.09 -3.90
C LEU A 109 -32.53 48.88 -5.10
N GLU A 110 -32.77 48.23 -6.24
CA GLU A 110 -33.41 48.85 -7.41
C GLU A 110 -34.83 49.33 -7.10
N ARG A 111 -35.62 48.51 -6.39
CA ARG A 111 -36.96 48.87 -5.93
C ARG A 111 -36.94 50.14 -5.07
N LEU A 112 -36.07 50.17 -4.06
CA LEU A 112 -35.93 51.31 -3.15
C LEU A 112 -35.45 52.58 -3.87
N ARG A 113 -34.57 52.45 -4.88
CA ARG A 113 -34.15 53.58 -5.71
C ARG A 113 -35.31 54.16 -6.51
N ALA A 114 -36.15 53.32 -7.11
CA ALA A 114 -37.32 53.76 -7.86
C ALA A 114 -38.33 54.47 -6.94
N GLU A 115 -38.58 53.92 -5.76
CA GLU A 115 -39.46 54.50 -4.74
C GLU A 115 -38.95 55.88 -4.28
N ALA A 116 -37.65 55.99 -3.97
CA ALA A 116 -37.05 57.26 -3.58
C ALA A 116 -37.12 58.33 -4.69
N ALA A 117 -36.94 57.93 -5.95
CA ALA A 117 -37.07 58.84 -7.08
C ALA A 117 -38.52 59.36 -7.23
N ALA A 118 -39.51 58.48 -7.10
CA ALA A 118 -40.92 58.86 -7.15
C ALA A 118 -41.30 59.83 -6.03
N ILE A 119 -40.86 59.57 -4.79
CA ILE A 119 -41.11 60.46 -3.64
C ILE A 119 -40.49 61.84 -3.86
N ARG A 120 -39.24 61.91 -4.37
CA ARG A 120 -38.60 63.20 -4.68
C ARG A 120 -39.36 63.98 -5.74
N GLN A 121 -39.90 63.31 -6.75
CA GLN A 121 -40.71 63.96 -7.78
C GLN A 121 -41.99 64.55 -7.17
N ILE A 122 -42.69 63.78 -6.33
CA ILE A 122 -43.88 64.24 -5.61
C ILE A 122 -43.55 65.45 -4.72
N GLU A 123 -42.48 65.37 -3.94
CA GLU A 123 -42.02 66.46 -3.07
C GLU A 123 -41.73 67.74 -3.88
N GLN A 124 -41.06 67.61 -5.02
CA GLN A 124 -40.78 68.72 -5.92
C GLN A 124 -42.07 69.37 -6.44
N THR A 125 -43.02 68.57 -6.94
CA THR A 125 -44.32 69.07 -7.41
C THR A 125 -45.11 69.75 -6.29
N GLN A 126 -45.07 69.22 -5.06
CA GLN A 126 -45.72 69.84 -3.91
C GLN A 126 -45.10 71.21 -3.57
N LYS A 127 -43.76 71.34 -3.63
CA LYS A 127 -43.07 72.62 -3.42
C LYS A 127 -43.47 73.66 -4.47
N GLU A 128 -43.56 73.24 -5.74
CA GLU A 128 -44.01 74.10 -6.83
C GLU A 128 -45.44 74.60 -6.62
N TYR A 129 -46.36 73.72 -6.22
CA TYR A 129 -47.74 74.12 -5.87
C TYR A 129 -47.78 75.10 -4.70
N LEU A 130 -46.99 74.88 -3.65
CA LEU A 130 -46.92 75.80 -2.51
C LEU A 130 -46.37 77.18 -2.92
N GLN A 131 -45.35 77.23 -3.77
CA GLN A 131 -44.84 78.49 -4.33
C GLN A 131 -45.94 79.24 -5.09
N GLN A 132 -46.68 78.55 -5.97
CA GLN A 132 -47.78 79.16 -6.72
C GLN A 132 -48.89 79.73 -5.83
N ILE A 133 -49.15 79.10 -4.68
CA ILE A 133 -50.14 79.59 -3.70
C ILE A 133 -49.60 80.79 -2.91
N MET A 134 -48.29 80.86 -2.65
CA MET A 134 -47.69 81.98 -1.91
C MET A 134 -47.41 83.21 -2.78
N GLU A 135 -47.26 83.03 -4.10
CA GLU A 135 -47.02 84.12 -5.05
C GLU A 135 -48.30 84.81 -5.56
N ASN A 136 -49.48 84.24 -5.27
CA ASN A 136 -50.80 84.86 -5.48
C ASN A 136 -51.40 85.35 -4.17
#